data_AF-E4YDU2-F1
#
_entry.id   AF-E4YDU2-F1
#
_cell.length_a   1.000
_cell.length_b   1.000
_cell.length_c   1.000
_cell.angle_alpha   90.00
_cell.angle_beta   90.00
_cell.angle_gamma   90.00
#
_symmetry.space_group_name_H-M   'P 1'
#
loop_
_entity.id
_entity.type
_entity.pdbx_description
1 polymer ?
#
loop_
_entity_poly.entity_id
_entity_poly.type
_entity_poly.pdbx_seq_one_letter_code
_entity_poly.pdbx_strand_id
1 'polypeptide(L)'
;MNKKQPGKFKAGDTVPYIICCGDEKLKAADRAFHPSEVAREKKEIDIDYYLRSQLVPVFGRLLDPIEATDEQQIATRLGMDPSAFKSRAATRARAEREEEMARIASQKEEEKLANCAPLEIKIGEERLTLDLFVPPFSQNYGDGKGLREKMSQIECALRKALKFQIKRVYDNWQICSCGYRTRFISPNYTSKGLFACPSCEDDILKCEFSISDFYLQLQFFQRIFDADAWLKKMNSEIPKEKEQREMALKEINRVNEDYAYYVGVKKIADEAMKRCNFGKVSLPSLWSSHFTTF
;
A
#
# COMPACT_ATOMS: atom_id res chain seq x y z
N MET A 1 12.15 47.53 29.62
CA MET A 1 11.32 48.68 30.05
C MET A 1 11.18 48.84 31.56
N ASN A 2 10.72 47.83 32.33
CA ASN A 2 10.63 47.96 33.80
C ASN A 2 11.98 48.24 34.51
N LYS A 3 13.13 47.90 33.89
CA LYS A 3 14.47 48.29 34.36
C LYS A 3 14.84 49.76 34.05
N LYS A 4 14.29 50.35 32.98
CA LYS A 4 14.56 51.74 32.55
C LYS A 4 13.55 52.74 33.14
N GLN A 5 12.31 52.30 33.35
CA GLN A 5 11.23 53.04 34.02
C GLN A 5 10.50 52.07 34.97
N PRO A 6 10.84 52.06 36.27
CA PRO A 6 10.20 51.16 37.23
C PRO A 6 8.71 51.51 37.39
N GLY A 7 7.84 50.49 37.39
CA GLY A 7 6.40 50.61 37.66
C GLY A 7 5.46 50.68 36.46
N LYS A 8 5.97 50.56 35.23
CA LYS A 8 5.16 50.78 34.00
C LYS A 8 4.29 49.61 33.55
N PHE A 9 4.72 48.36 33.82
CA PHE A 9 3.95 47.17 33.46
C PHE A 9 3.86 46.22 34.65
N LYS A 10 2.65 45.76 34.95
CA LYS A 10 2.33 44.79 36.00
C LYS A 10 1.80 43.48 35.39
N ALA A 11 1.68 42.46 36.22
CA ALA A 11 1.06 41.20 35.81
C ALA A 11 -0.40 41.45 35.39
N GLY A 12 -0.77 40.99 34.19
CA GLY A 12 -2.08 41.22 33.58
C GLY A 12 -2.09 42.30 32.48
N ASP A 13 -1.04 43.11 32.37
CA ASP A 13 -0.95 44.14 31.33
C ASP A 13 -0.51 43.56 29.98
N THR A 14 -1.09 44.07 28.89
CA THR A 14 -0.66 43.74 27.51
C THR A 14 0.46 44.67 27.08
N VAL A 15 1.58 44.10 26.63
CA VAL A 15 2.77 44.86 26.21
C VAL A 15 2.86 44.89 24.68
N PRO A 16 2.76 46.06 24.03
CA PRO A 16 2.94 46.15 22.59
C PRO A 16 4.42 46.14 22.22
N TYR A 17 4.76 45.43 21.14
CA TYR A 17 6.13 45.29 20.64
C TYR A 17 6.18 45.23 19.11
N ILE A 18 7.30 45.65 18.54
CA ILE A 18 7.64 45.58 17.12
C ILE A 18 9.06 45.03 17.01
N ILE A 19 9.30 44.14 16.05
CA ILE A 19 10.61 43.54 15.78
C ILE A 19 11.36 44.42 14.78
N CYS A 20 12.57 44.82 15.17
CA CYS A 20 13.42 45.71 14.38
C CYS A 20 14.62 44.98 13.78
N CYS A 21 15.21 45.57 12.74
CA CYS A 21 16.48 45.13 12.16
C CYS A 21 17.58 45.16 13.25
N GLY A 22 18.38 44.10 13.32
CA GLY A 22 19.48 43.96 14.27
C GLY A 22 20.43 42.86 13.82
N ASP A 23 21.47 42.59 14.62
CA ASP A 23 22.46 41.55 14.28
C ASP A 23 21.79 40.20 14.02
N GLU A 24 22.08 39.59 12.87
CA GLU A 24 21.49 38.32 12.42
C GLU A 24 21.71 37.14 13.40
N LYS A 25 22.64 37.30 14.35
CA LYS A 25 22.96 36.31 15.39
C LYS A 25 22.01 36.36 16.59
N LEU A 26 21.23 37.43 16.76
CA LEU A 26 20.29 37.60 17.87
C LEU A 26 18.91 37.01 17.54
N LYS A 27 18.25 36.41 18.54
CA LYS A 27 16.90 35.85 18.37
C LYS A 27 15.90 36.98 18.16
N ALA A 28 14.79 36.70 17.47
CA ALA A 28 13.74 37.68 17.23
C ALA A 28 13.20 38.32 18.53
N ALA A 29 13.10 37.54 19.61
CA ALA A 29 12.67 38.05 20.92
C ALA A 29 13.61 39.12 21.51
N ASP A 30 14.92 39.04 21.22
CA ASP A 30 15.92 39.99 21.71
C ASP A 30 15.94 41.29 20.88
N ARG A 31 15.28 41.28 19.72
CA ARG A 31 15.11 42.42 18.79
C ARG A 31 13.73 43.07 18.89
N ALA A 32 12.96 42.75 19.92
CA ALA A 32 11.62 43.29 20.15
C ALA A 32 11.68 44.60 20.94
N PHE A 33 11.17 45.69 20.37
CA PHE A 33 11.12 47.02 20.96
C PHE A 33 9.69 47.55 21.07
N HIS A 34 9.45 48.45 22.03
CA HIS A 34 8.14 49.10 22.14
C HIS A 34 7.94 50.13 21.01
N PRO A 35 6.74 50.31 20.44
CA PRO A 35 6.49 51.25 19.35
C PRO A 35 6.99 52.69 19.63
N SER A 36 6.80 53.18 20.86
CA SER A 36 7.30 54.49 21.28
C SER A 36 8.82 54.59 21.36
N GLU A 37 9.55 53.49 21.54
CA GLU A 37 11.02 53.47 21.49
C GLU A 37 11.50 53.46 20.03
N VAL A 38 10.83 52.71 19.15
CA VAL A 38 11.11 52.71 17.71
C VAL A 38 10.92 54.11 17.09
N ALA A 39 9.84 54.81 17.45
CA ALA A 39 9.58 56.16 16.97
C ALA A 39 10.61 57.20 17.45
N ARG A 40 11.15 57.02 18.66
CA ARG A 40 12.15 57.94 19.25
C ARG A 40 13.56 57.68 18.71
N GLU A 41 13.93 56.41 18.58
CA GLU A 41 15.27 55.98 18.15
C GLU A 41 15.38 55.81 16.62
N LYS A 42 14.27 55.99 15.87
CA LYS A 42 14.17 55.80 14.40
C LYS A 42 14.77 54.46 13.94
N LYS A 43 14.45 53.38 14.66
CA LYS A 43 14.90 52.03 14.30
C LYS A 43 14.13 51.50 13.10
N GLU A 44 14.83 50.79 12.22
CA GLU A 44 14.25 50.15 11.04
C GLU A 44 13.51 48.87 11.42
N ILE A 45 12.35 48.66 10.80
CA ILE A 45 11.49 47.51 11.05
C ILE A 45 11.97 46.33 10.19
N ASP A 46 12.04 45.13 10.77
CA ASP A 46 12.39 43.90 10.05
C ASP A 46 11.16 43.37 9.29
N ILE A 47 10.95 43.85 8.07
CA ILE A 47 9.80 43.49 7.22
C ILE A 47 9.83 41.99 6.87
N ASP A 48 11.02 41.43 6.62
CA ASP A 48 11.21 40.04 6.24
C ASP A 48 10.76 39.08 7.35
N TYR A 49 11.00 39.42 8.61
CA TYR A 49 10.48 38.66 9.74
C TYR A 49 8.96 38.52 9.71
N TYR A 50 8.24 39.62 9.47
CA TYR A 50 6.78 39.64 9.43
C TYR A 50 6.23 38.88 8.23
N LEU A 51 6.85 39.06 7.05
CA LEU A 51 6.50 38.30 5.86
C LEU A 51 6.66 36.79 6.09
N ARG A 52 7.82 36.37 6.63
CA ARG A 52 8.14 34.96 6.87
C ARG A 52 7.28 34.31 7.94
N SER A 53 7.09 35.00 9.07
CA SER A 53 6.59 34.38 10.30
C SER A 53 5.08 34.57 10.48
N GLN A 54 4.50 35.60 9.87
CA GLN A 54 3.08 35.94 10.06
C GLN A 54 2.28 35.81 8.76
N LEU A 55 2.79 36.32 7.63
CA LEU A 55 2.02 36.34 6.38
C LEU A 55 2.08 35.02 5.62
N VAL A 56 3.29 34.50 5.33
CA VAL A 56 3.46 33.23 4.57
C VAL A 56 2.68 32.06 5.20
N PRO A 57 2.71 31.81 6.52
CA PRO A 57 1.95 30.71 7.11
C PRO A 57 0.43 30.90 7.07
N VAL A 58 -0.05 32.15 7.07
CA VAL A 58 -1.49 32.44 6.96
C VAL A 58 -1.95 32.23 5.51
N PHE A 59 -1.22 32.75 4.54
CA PHE A 59 -1.50 32.52 3.13
C PHE A 59 -1.39 31.04 2.75
N GLY A 60 -0.40 30.33 3.29
CA GLY A 60 -0.26 28.90 3.11
C GLY A 60 -1.45 28.08 3.63
N ARG A 61 -2.15 28.54 4.68
CA ARG A 61 -3.39 27.90 5.17
C ARG A 61 -4.61 28.26 4.34
N LEU A 62 -4.73 29.51 3.89
CA LEU A 62 -5.87 29.98 3.10
C LEU A 62 -5.86 29.42 1.68
N LEU A 63 -4.67 29.33 1.08
CA LEU A 63 -4.46 28.86 -0.28
C LEU A 63 -4.17 27.34 -0.33
N ASP A 64 -4.19 26.65 0.82
CA ASP A 64 -3.96 25.20 0.94
C ASP A 64 -4.85 24.35 0.02
N PRO A 65 -6.15 24.68 -0.19
CA PRO A 65 -7.04 23.91 -1.06
C PRO A 65 -6.79 24.11 -2.56
N ILE A 66 -5.99 25.10 -2.95
CA ILE A 66 -5.75 25.42 -4.36
C ILE A 66 -4.56 24.60 -4.84
N GLU A 67 -4.83 23.67 -5.75
CA GLU A 67 -3.80 22.84 -6.39
C GLU A 67 -2.71 23.71 -7.03
N ALA A 68 -1.46 23.24 -6.95
CA ALA A 68 -0.25 23.89 -7.44
C ALA A 68 0.26 25.13 -6.67
N THR A 69 -0.31 25.51 -5.52
CA THR A 69 0.25 26.58 -4.66
C THR A 69 1.17 26.01 -3.58
N ASP A 70 2.46 26.39 -3.58
CA ASP A 70 3.43 26.01 -2.53
C ASP A 70 3.94 27.27 -1.79
N GLU A 71 4.42 27.11 -0.55
CA GLU A 71 4.97 28.20 0.26
C GLU A 71 6.16 28.88 -0.43
N GLN A 72 6.91 28.13 -1.23
CA GLN A 72 7.99 28.67 -2.07
C GLN A 72 7.47 29.61 -3.15
N GLN A 73 6.32 29.32 -3.77
CA GLN A 73 5.72 30.20 -4.76
C GLN A 73 5.16 31.46 -4.10
N ILE A 74 4.53 31.33 -2.94
CA ILE A 74 4.05 32.46 -2.15
C ILE A 74 5.23 33.36 -1.75
N ALA A 75 6.31 32.77 -1.24
CA ALA A 75 7.55 33.49 -0.90
C ALA A 75 8.16 34.21 -2.11
N THR A 76 8.21 33.55 -3.28
CA THR A 76 8.68 34.16 -4.53
C THR A 76 7.85 35.39 -4.92
N ARG A 77 6.51 35.31 -4.79
CA ARG A 77 5.60 36.42 -5.11
C ARG A 77 5.69 37.57 -4.11
N LEU A 78 6.05 37.27 -2.86
CA LEU A 78 6.32 38.26 -1.81
C LEU A 78 7.74 38.84 -1.89
N GLY A 79 8.56 38.42 -2.85
CA GLY A 79 9.93 38.92 -3.05
C GLY A 79 10.96 38.33 -2.08
N MET A 80 10.65 37.20 -1.44
CA MET A 80 11.53 36.53 -0.49
C MET A 80 12.31 35.39 -1.12
N ASP A 81 13.41 34.97 -0.48
CA ASP A 81 14.19 33.82 -0.91
C ASP A 81 13.42 32.49 -0.72
N PRO A 82 13.08 31.76 -1.80
CA PRO A 82 12.36 30.49 -1.73
C PRO A 82 13.17 29.37 -1.07
N SER A 83 14.51 29.47 -1.02
CA SER A 83 15.41 28.48 -0.40
C SER A 83 15.16 28.28 1.09
N ALA A 84 14.69 29.35 1.76
CA ALA A 84 14.42 29.34 3.19
C ALA A 84 13.12 28.60 3.57
N PHE A 85 12.32 28.16 2.59
CA PHE A 85 11.02 27.51 2.79
C PHE A 85 11.08 26.05 2.32
N LYS A 86 10.57 25.13 3.15
CA LYS A 86 10.53 23.70 2.83
C LYS A 86 9.41 23.46 1.80
N SER A 87 9.73 22.85 0.66
CA SER A 87 8.68 22.46 -0.30
C SER A 87 7.72 21.45 0.33
N ARG A 88 6.41 21.77 0.35
CA ARG A 88 5.37 20.87 0.87
C ARG A 88 5.05 19.72 -0.10
N ALA A 89 5.47 19.81 -1.36
CA ALA A 89 5.29 18.74 -2.35
C ALA A 89 5.97 17.43 -1.93
N ALA A 90 7.18 17.51 -1.37
CA ALA A 90 7.91 16.32 -0.90
C ALA A 90 7.28 15.67 0.34
N THR A 91 6.67 16.50 1.22
CA THR A 91 5.98 16.02 2.44
C THR A 91 4.63 15.42 2.10
N ARG A 92 3.83 16.04 1.22
CA ARG A 92 2.56 15.49 0.71
C ARG A 92 2.80 14.17 -0.03
N ALA A 93 3.77 14.11 -0.96
CA ALA A 93 4.12 12.88 -1.66
C ALA A 93 4.68 11.77 -0.75
N ARG A 94 5.18 12.11 0.45
CA ARG A 94 5.59 11.13 1.46
C ARG A 94 4.39 10.61 2.25
N ALA A 95 3.52 11.51 2.71
CA ALA A 95 2.29 11.17 3.41
C ALA A 95 1.34 10.33 2.54
N GLU A 96 1.16 10.70 1.28
CA GLU A 96 0.36 9.95 0.30
C GLU A 96 0.90 8.54 0.07
N ARG A 97 2.24 8.40 -0.06
CA ARG A 97 2.88 7.07 -0.17
C ARG A 97 2.77 6.23 1.10
N GLU A 98 2.82 6.87 2.27
CA GLU A 98 2.68 6.21 3.56
C GLU A 98 1.24 5.74 3.79
N GLU A 99 0.26 6.55 3.39
CA GLU A 99 -1.17 6.21 3.40
C GLU A 99 -1.50 5.10 2.39
N GLU A 100 -0.93 5.15 1.19
CA GLU A 100 -1.06 4.08 0.19
C GLU A 100 -0.45 2.75 0.68
N MET A 101 0.75 2.79 1.28
CA MET A 101 1.35 1.61 1.91
C MET A 101 0.50 1.08 3.06
N ALA A 102 -0.06 1.95 3.91
CA ALA A 102 -0.96 1.55 4.98
C ALA A 102 -2.24 0.90 4.44
N ARG A 103 -2.76 1.39 3.30
CA ARG A 103 -3.92 0.77 2.61
C ARG A 103 -3.58 -0.62 2.06
N ILE A 104 -2.42 -0.79 1.44
CA ILE A 104 -1.95 -2.10 0.93
C ILE A 104 -1.69 -3.09 2.08
N ALA A 105 -1.19 -2.60 3.22
CA ALA A 105 -0.97 -3.40 4.42
C ALA A 105 -2.29 -3.82 5.10
N SER A 106 -3.33 -2.97 5.04
CA SER A 106 -4.64 -3.22 5.65
C SER A 106 -5.63 -3.97 4.76
N GLN A 107 -5.34 -4.13 3.46
CA GLN A 107 -6.15 -4.97 2.57
C GLN A 107 -6.26 -6.39 3.12
N LYS A 108 -7.52 -6.83 3.30
CA LYS A 108 -7.84 -8.18 3.74
C LYS A 108 -7.31 -9.19 2.72
N GLU A 109 -6.87 -10.34 3.20
CA GLU A 109 -6.37 -11.43 2.36
C GLU A 109 -7.41 -11.83 1.28
N GLU A 110 -8.70 -11.78 1.63
CA GLU A 110 -9.82 -12.06 0.74
C GLU A 110 -9.90 -11.09 -0.46
N GLU A 111 -9.62 -9.80 -0.26
CA GLU A 111 -9.62 -8.78 -1.33
C GLU A 111 -8.42 -8.96 -2.27
N LYS A 112 -7.27 -9.35 -1.72
CA LYS A 112 -6.04 -9.61 -2.51
C LYS A 112 -6.21 -10.81 -3.43
N LEU A 113 -6.95 -11.82 -2.97
CA LEU A 113 -7.15 -13.07 -3.67
C LEU A 113 -8.44 -13.08 -4.53
N ALA A 114 -9.28 -12.06 -4.46
CA ALA A 114 -10.56 -11.99 -5.18
C ALA A 114 -10.43 -12.07 -6.71
N ASN A 115 -9.30 -11.60 -7.27
CA ASN A 115 -9.05 -11.63 -8.71
C ASN A 115 -8.40 -12.95 -9.19
N CYS A 116 -8.17 -13.91 -8.29
CA CYS A 116 -7.59 -15.20 -8.64
C CYS A 116 -8.63 -16.11 -9.32
N ALA A 117 -8.16 -16.96 -10.22
CA ALA A 117 -9.02 -17.93 -10.90
C ALA A 117 -9.39 -19.07 -9.93
N PRO A 118 -10.69 -19.41 -9.80
CA PRO A 118 -11.14 -20.52 -8.97
C PRO A 118 -10.63 -21.85 -9.49
N LEU A 119 -10.58 -22.86 -8.61
CA LEU A 119 -10.16 -24.20 -9.00
C LEU A 119 -11.34 -24.99 -9.56
N GLU A 120 -11.34 -25.21 -10.87
CA GLU A 120 -12.34 -26.05 -11.54
C GLU A 120 -11.95 -27.54 -11.50
N ILE A 121 -12.84 -28.37 -11.00
CA ILE A 121 -12.71 -29.82 -10.92
C ILE A 121 -13.84 -30.45 -11.74
N LYS A 122 -13.50 -31.42 -12.59
CA LYS A 122 -14.48 -32.21 -13.33
C LYS A 122 -14.65 -33.56 -12.67
N ILE A 123 -15.86 -33.87 -12.21
CA ILE A 123 -16.21 -35.11 -11.53
C ILE A 123 -17.31 -35.78 -12.37
N GLY A 124 -16.91 -36.71 -13.27
CA GLY A 124 -17.86 -37.29 -14.22
C GLY A 124 -18.46 -36.22 -15.14
N GLU A 125 -19.78 -36.05 -15.10
CA GLU A 125 -20.52 -35.03 -15.87
C GLU A 125 -20.62 -33.68 -15.14
N GLU A 126 -20.39 -33.65 -13.83
CA GLU A 126 -20.51 -32.45 -13.01
C GLU A 126 -19.21 -31.63 -12.99
N ARG A 127 -19.37 -30.31 -12.89
CA ARG A 127 -18.27 -29.35 -12.72
C ARG A 127 -18.38 -28.72 -11.35
N LEU A 128 -17.33 -28.87 -10.57
CA LEU A 128 -17.22 -28.34 -9.22
C LEU A 128 -16.20 -27.20 -9.21
N THR A 129 -16.56 -26.07 -8.61
CA THR A 129 -15.69 -24.88 -8.54
C THR A 129 -15.35 -24.60 -7.08
N LEU A 130 -14.08 -24.78 -6.71
CA LEU A 130 -13.59 -24.43 -5.38
C LEU A 130 -13.09 -22.99 -5.36
N ASP A 131 -13.60 -22.22 -4.40
CA ASP A 131 -13.28 -20.81 -4.21
C ASP A 131 -13.25 -20.45 -2.71
N LEU A 132 -12.77 -19.25 -2.36
CA LEU A 132 -12.72 -18.73 -1.01
C LEU A 132 -14.10 -18.45 -0.40
N PHE A 133 -15.14 -18.27 -1.23
CA PHE A 133 -16.49 -17.95 -0.75
C PHE A 133 -17.36 -19.19 -0.55
N VAL A 134 -17.03 -20.30 -1.21
CA VAL A 134 -17.71 -21.60 -1.06
C VAL A 134 -16.67 -22.63 -0.67
N PRO A 135 -16.44 -22.83 0.64
CA PRO A 135 -15.35 -23.65 1.09
C PRO A 135 -15.50 -25.12 0.66
N PRO A 136 -14.39 -25.86 0.47
CA PRO A 136 -14.42 -27.23 -0.05
C PRO A 136 -15.25 -28.23 0.79
N PHE A 137 -15.43 -27.97 2.08
CA PHE A 137 -16.21 -28.79 3.01
C PHE A 137 -17.72 -28.53 2.98
N SER A 138 -18.15 -27.39 2.42
CA SER A 138 -19.56 -26.98 2.36
C SER A 138 -20.26 -27.44 1.07
N GLN A 139 -19.50 -27.94 0.09
CA GLN A 139 -20.06 -28.33 -1.20
C GLN A 139 -20.64 -29.75 -1.15
N ASN A 140 -21.87 -29.87 -1.63
CA ASN A 140 -22.46 -31.16 -1.97
C ASN A 140 -21.83 -31.63 -3.28
N TYR A 141 -21.03 -32.69 -3.25
CA TYR A 141 -20.33 -33.27 -4.41
C TYR A 141 -21.26 -34.04 -5.37
N GLY A 142 -22.50 -33.56 -5.57
CA GLY A 142 -23.57 -34.12 -6.41
C GLY A 142 -24.10 -35.49 -5.97
N ASP A 143 -23.19 -36.41 -5.66
CA ASP A 143 -23.42 -37.80 -5.30
C ASP A 143 -23.66 -38.03 -3.79
N GLY A 144 -23.64 -36.98 -2.95
CA GLY A 144 -23.66 -37.13 -1.48
C GLY A 144 -22.39 -37.75 -0.87
N LYS A 145 -21.35 -37.93 -1.69
CA LYS A 145 -20.04 -38.48 -1.29
C LYS A 145 -19.15 -37.40 -0.71
N GLY A 146 -18.38 -37.74 0.33
CA GLY A 146 -17.47 -36.80 0.98
C GLY A 146 -16.26 -36.42 0.11
N LEU A 147 -15.62 -35.31 0.45
CA LEU A 147 -14.37 -34.81 -0.15
C LEU A 147 -13.29 -35.91 -0.30
N ARG A 148 -13.22 -36.81 0.70
CA ARG A 148 -12.31 -37.96 0.76
C ARG A 148 -12.34 -38.85 -0.48
N GLU A 149 -13.50 -39.09 -1.08
CA GLU A 149 -13.62 -40.02 -2.22
C GLU A 149 -13.19 -39.40 -3.55
N LYS A 150 -13.13 -38.06 -3.63
CA LYS A 150 -12.82 -37.31 -4.85
C LYS A 150 -11.40 -36.74 -4.85
N MET A 151 -10.57 -37.11 -3.87
CA MET A 151 -9.21 -36.60 -3.69
C MET A 151 -8.33 -36.68 -4.93
N SER A 152 -8.28 -37.83 -5.61
CA SER A 152 -7.43 -38.01 -6.79
C SER A 152 -7.81 -37.05 -7.93
N GLN A 153 -9.09 -36.71 -8.05
CA GLN A 153 -9.61 -35.77 -9.04
C GLN A 153 -9.23 -34.34 -8.66
N ILE A 154 -9.29 -33.99 -7.37
CA ILE A 154 -8.85 -32.69 -6.85
C ILE A 154 -7.35 -32.50 -7.06
N GLU A 155 -6.53 -33.50 -6.72
CA GLU A 155 -5.08 -33.44 -6.94
C GLU A 155 -4.74 -33.32 -8.43
N CYS A 156 -5.43 -34.08 -9.29
CA CYS A 156 -5.27 -33.99 -10.73
C CYS A 156 -5.66 -32.60 -11.27
N ALA A 157 -6.81 -32.08 -10.84
CA ALA A 157 -7.29 -30.76 -11.22
C ALA A 157 -6.34 -29.66 -10.76
N LEU A 158 -5.86 -29.71 -9.52
CA LEU A 158 -4.88 -28.76 -8.98
C LEU A 158 -3.58 -28.80 -9.78
N ARG A 159 -3.03 -29.98 -10.06
CA ARG A 159 -1.81 -30.12 -10.88
C ARG A 159 -2.02 -29.57 -12.29
N LYS A 160 -3.20 -29.78 -12.88
CA LYS A 160 -3.54 -29.26 -14.21
C LYS A 160 -3.68 -27.73 -14.18
N ALA A 161 -4.34 -27.17 -13.18
CA ALA A 161 -4.47 -25.73 -12.97
C ALA A 161 -3.10 -25.08 -12.77
N LEU A 162 -2.24 -25.66 -11.93
CA LEU A 162 -0.86 -25.18 -11.73
C LEU A 162 -0.07 -25.16 -13.04
N LYS A 163 -0.11 -26.25 -13.82
CA LYS A 163 0.56 -26.30 -15.14
C LYS A 163 0.00 -25.24 -16.10
N PHE A 164 -1.31 -25.01 -16.08
CA PHE A 164 -1.95 -23.99 -16.91
C PHE A 164 -1.48 -22.58 -16.52
N GLN A 165 -1.46 -22.25 -15.23
CA GLN A 165 -1.00 -20.93 -14.76
C GLN A 165 0.49 -20.73 -15.05
N ILE A 166 1.33 -21.75 -14.83
CA ILE A 166 2.76 -21.72 -15.22
C ILE A 166 2.89 -21.42 -16.71
N LYS A 167 2.14 -22.14 -17.56
CA LYS A 167 2.15 -21.90 -19.01
C LYS A 167 1.78 -20.46 -19.35
N ARG A 168 0.78 -19.87 -18.70
CA ARG A 168 0.38 -18.46 -18.93
C ARG A 168 1.52 -17.47 -18.64
N VAL A 169 2.29 -17.70 -17.57
CA VAL A 169 3.47 -16.88 -17.26
C VAL A 169 4.51 -17.00 -18.37
N TYR A 170 4.84 -18.22 -18.80
CA TYR A 170 5.83 -18.46 -19.84
C TYR A 170 5.38 -18.03 -21.25
N ASP A 171 4.08 -18.03 -21.52
CA ASP A 171 3.53 -17.52 -22.78
C ASP A 171 3.78 -16.00 -22.92
N ASN A 172 3.94 -15.29 -21.79
CA ASN A 172 4.34 -13.88 -21.66
C ASN A 172 3.55 -12.92 -22.54
N TRP A 173 2.23 -13.09 -22.58
CA TRP A 173 1.34 -12.19 -23.30
C TRP A 173 1.40 -10.77 -22.71
N GLN A 174 1.53 -9.80 -23.61
CA GLN A 174 1.59 -8.38 -23.31
C GLN A 174 0.37 -7.69 -23.91
N ILE A 175 -0.22 -6.77 -23.15
CA ILE A 175 -1.37 -5.95 -23.54
C ILE A 175 -1.06 -4.47 -23.31
N CYS A 176 -1.59 -3.61 -24.18
CA CYS A 176 -1.57 -2.16 -24.02
C CYS A 176 -3.00 -1.65 -23.79
N SER A 177 -3.18 -0.49 -23.16
CA SER A 177 -4.52 0.08 -22.95
C SER A 177 -5.22 0.47 -24.26
N CYS A 178 -4.50 0.58 -25.37
CA CYS A 178 -5.09 0.73 -26.71
C CYS A 178 -5.73 -0.56 -27.28
N GLY A 179 -5.56 -1.70 -26.61
CA GLY A 179 -6.08 -3.01 -27.03
C GLY A 179 -5.10 -3.86 -27.84
N TYR A 180 -3.89 -3.35 -28.13
CA TYR A 180 -2.85 -4.13 -28.81
C TYR A 180 -2.35 -5.26 -27.90
N ARG A 181 -2.34 -6.50 -28.42
CA ARG A 181 -1.94 -7.72 -27.70
C ARG A 181 -0.88 -8.48 -28.47
N THR A 182 0.26 -8.78 -27.84
CA THR A 182 1.38 -9.48 -28.49
C THR A 182 2.16 -10.38 -27.53
N ARG A 183 2.93 -11.32 -28.07
CA ARG A 183 3.99 -12.05 -27.35
C ARG A 183 5.38 -11.57 -27.71
N PHE A 184 5.47 -10.74 -28.74
CA PHE A 184 6.73 -10.21 -29.22
C PHE A 184 7.24 -9.16 -28.22
N ILE A 185 8.46 -9.35 -27.74
CA ILE A 185 9.13 -8.38 -26.88
C ILE A 185 9.55 -7.21 -27.76
N SER A 186 8.90 -6.07 -27.57
CA SER A 186 9.23 -4.85 -28.31
C SER A 186 10.68 -4.44 -28.02
N PRO A 187 11.49 -4.12 -29.04
CA PRO A 187 12.83 -3.56 -28.82
C PRO A 187 12.75 -2.10 -28.34
N ASN A 188 11.60 -1.44 -28.47
CA ASN A 188 11.40 -0.06 -28.07
C ASN A 188 11.04 -0.02 -26.58
N TYR A 189 11.82 0.73 -25.81
CA TYR A 189 11.61 0.95 -24.39
C TYR A 189 11.58 2.44 -24.07
N THR A 190 10.74 2.80 -23.10
CA THR A 190 10.68 4.14 -22.51
C THR A 190 11.96 4.42 -21.71
N SER A 191 12.20 5.68 -21.35
CA SER A 191 13.31 6.08 -20.46
C SER A 191 13.32 5.37 -19.10
N LYS A 192 12.19 4.76 -18.69
CA LYS A 192 12.03 3.95 -17.48
C LYS A 192 12.32 2.45 -17.69
N GLY A 193 12.75 2.05 -18.89
CA GLY A 193 13.02 0.64 -19.24
C GLY A 193 11.77 -0.21 -19.46
N LEU A 194 10.59 0.41 -19.61
CA LEU A 194 9.33 -0.30 -19.89
C LEU A 194 9.09 -0.38 -21.39
N PHE A 195 8.59 -1.51 -21.88
CA PHE A 195 8.31 -1.73 -23.29
C PHE A 195 7.22 -0.79 -23.81
N ALA A 196 7.53 -0.02 -24.86
CA ALA A 196 6.58 0.84 -25.54
C ALA A 196 5.74 0.04 -26.52
N CYS A 197 4.46 0.39 -26.63
CA CYS A 197 3.54 -0.23 -27.58
C CYS A 197 3.92 0.12 -29.03
N PRO A 198 4.14 -0.87 -29.92
CA PRO A 198 4.41 -0.61 -31.33
C PRO A 198 3.23 0.00 -32.12
N SER A 199 2.01 -0.07 -31.58
CA SER A 199 0.81 0.37 -32.29
C SER A 199 0.41 1.82 -31.98
N CYS A 200 0.57 2.26 -30.73
CA CYS A 200 0.21 3.63 -30.33
C CYS A 200 1.41 4.49 -29.94
N GLU A 201 2.57 3.89 -29.65
CA GLU A 201 3.84 4.54 -29.22
C GLU A 201 3.76 5.40 -27.94
N ASP A 202 2.56 5.76 -27.48
CA ASP A 202 2.30 6.62 -26.33
C ASP A 202 2.14 5.84 -25.01
N ASP A 203 1.78 4.56 -25.09
CA ASP A 203 1.47 3.74 -23.91
C ASP A 203 2.34 2.48 -23.84
N ILE A 204 2.45 1.93 -22.63
CA ILE A 204 3.33 0.83 -22.30
C ILE A 204 2.64 -0.53 -22.43
N LEU A 205 3.42 -1.53 -22.85
CA LEU A 205 3.02 -2.92 -22.79
C LEU A 205 3.15 -3.44 -21.35
N LYS A 206 2.07 -4.02 -20.85
CA LYS A 206 2.01 -4.67 -19.54
C LYS A 206 1.72 -6.15 -19.72
N CYS A 207 2.26 -6.98 -18.85
CA CYS A 207 1.94 -8.40 -18.85
C CYS A 207 0.43 -8.58 -18.61
N GLU A 208 -0.23 -9.38 -19.46
CA GLU A 208 -1.62 -9.80 -19.26
C GLU A 208 -1.75 -10.67 -17.99
N PHE A 209 -0.72 -11.46 -17.70
CA PHE A 209 -0.60 -12.24 -16.47
C PHE A 209 0.81 -12.07 -15.92
N SER A 210 0.93 -11.30 -14.84
CA SER A 210 2.23 -10.98 -14.27
C SER A 210 2.75 -12.08 -13.34
N ILE A 211 4.04 -12.00 -13.02
CA ILE A 211 4.66 -12.86 -12.00
C ILE A 211 4.00 -12.64 -10.63
N SER A 212 3.59 -11.40 -10.35
CA SER A 212 2.85 -11.05 -9.13
C SER A 212 1.46 -11.71 -9.10
N ASP A 213 0.74 -11.71 -10.22
CA ASP A 213 -0.56 -12.40 -10.32
C ASP A 213 -0.41 -13.91 -10.15
N PHE A 214 0.67 -14.48 -10.71
CA PHE A 214 0.99 -15.89 -10.52
C PHE A 214 1.29 -16.22 -9.05
N TYR A 215 2.03 -15.37 -8.35
CA TYR A 215 2.27 -15.51 -6.92
C TYR A 215 0.97 -15.49 -6.12
N LEU A 216 0.07 -14.52 -6.39
CA LEU A 216 -1.24 -14.45 -5.74
C LEU A 216 -2.09 -15.68 -6.05
N GLN A 217 -2.05 -16.19 -7.27
CA GLN A 217 -2.75 -17.42 -7.65
C GLN A 217 -2.24 -18.67 -6.91
N LEU A 218 -0.94 -18.77 -6.66
CA LEU A 218 -0.39 -19.86 -5.86
C LEU A 218 -0.77 -19.72 -4.39
N GLN A 219 -0.75 -18.50 -3.85
CA GLN A 219 -1.23 -18.21 -2.50
C GLN A 219 -2.72 -18.53 -2.35
N PHE A 220 -3.53 -18.24 -3.37
CA PHE A 220 -4.93 -18.62 -3.44
C PHE A 220 -5.11 -20.14 -3.32
N PHE A 221 -4.36 -20.93 -4.09
CA PHE A 221 -4.41 -22.39 -3.97
C PHE A 221 -3.96 -22.90 -2.59
N GLN A 222 -2.97 -22.28 -1.96
CA GLN A 222 -2.59 -22.62 -0.58
C GLN A 222 -3.73 -22.32 0.41
N ARG A 223 -4.39 -21.16 0.25
CA ARG A 223 -5.43 -20.66 1.15
C ARG A 223 -6.72 -21.49 1.08
N ILE A 224 -7.11 -21.96 -0.11
CA ILE A 224 -8.30 -22.83 -0.28
C ILE A 224 -8.15 -24.11 0.55
N PHE A 225 -6.96 -24.70 0.56
CA PHE A 225 -6.69 -25.96 1.26
C PHE A 225 -6.11 -25.77 2.67
N ASP A 226 -6.15 -24.55 3.23
CA ASP A 226 -5.61 -24.27 4.56
C ASP A 226 -6.63 -24.58 5.67
N ALA A 227 -6.64 -25.84 6.13
CA ALA A 227 -7.56 -26.30 7.17
C ALA A 227 -7.47 -25.47 8.47
N ASP A 228 -6.27 -25.07 8.90
CA ASP A 228 -6.09 -24.28 10.12
C ASP A 228 -6.75 -22.91 10.03
N ALA A 229 -6.65 -22.27 8.87
CA ALA A 229 -7.27 -20.96 8.63
C ALA A 229 -8.79 -21.08 8.61
N TRP A 230 -9.33 -22.15 8.04
CA TRP A 230 -10.77 -22.45 8.05
C TRP A 230 -11.28 -22.73 9.46
N LEU A 231 -10.61 -23.60 10.21
CA LEU A 231 -10.99 -23.93 11.58
C LEU A 231 -10.97 -22.70 12.49
N LYS A 232 -9.98 -21.82 12.36
CA LYS A 232 -9.94 -20.56 13.12
C LYS A 232 -11.13 -19.66 12.79
N LYS A 233 -11.46 -19.47 11.49
CA LYS A 233 -12.57 -18.64 11.04
C LYS A 233 -13.92 -19.20 11.51
N MET A 234 -14.14 -20.51 11.35
CA MET A 234 -15.36 -21.18 11.84
C MET A 234 -15.53 -21.04 13.35
N ASN A 235 -14.46 -21.23 14.12
CA ASN A 235 -14.52 -21.14 15.58
C ASN A 235 -14.80 -19.71 16.06
N SER A 236 -14.38 -18.68 15.32
CA SER A 236 -14.72 -17.28 15.65
C SER A 236 -16.16 -16.90 15.30
N GLU A 237 -16.75 -17.55 14.29
CA GLU A 237 -18.05 -17.19 13.71
C GLU A 237 -19.18 -18.17 14.08
N ILE A 238 -19.04 -18.92 15.19
CA ILE A 238 -20.06 -19.90 15.61
C ILE A 238 -21.40 -19.18 15.90
N PRO A 239 -22.49 -19.51 15.19
CA PRO A 239 -23.80 -18.92 15.43
C PRO A 239 -24.32 -19.21 16.84
N LYS A 240 -25.07 -18.26 17.42
CA LYS A 240 -25.69 -18.43 18.75
C LYS A 240 -26.95 -19.32 18.71
N GLU A 241 -27.59 -19.42 17.54
CA GLU A 241 -28.80 -20.21 17.33
C GLU A 241 -28.49 -21.72 17.35
N LYS A 242 -29.33 -22.51 18.04
CA LYS A 242 -29.02 -23.90 18.38
C LYS A 242 -28.85 -24.80 17.15
N GLU A 243 -29.76 -24.71 16.18
CA GLU A 243 -29.71 -25.52 14.95
C GLU A 243 -28.50 -25.18 14.07
N GLN A 244 -28.22 -23.88 13.88
CA GLN A 244 -27.07 -23.40 13.11
C GLN A 244 -25.75 -23.74 13.79
N ARG A 245 -25.71 -23.72 15.13
CA ARG A 245 -24.55 -24.15 15.92
C ARG A 245 -24.27 -25.63 15.77
N GLU A 246 -25.30 -26.48 15.81
CA GLU A 246 -25.15 -27.92 15.58
C GLU A 246 -24.66 -28.23 14.15
N MET A 247 -25.13 -27.48 13.15
CA MET A 247 -24.66 -27.59 11.77
C MET A 247 -23.19 -27.17 11.63
N ALA A 248 -22.79 -26.02 12.20
CA ALA A 248 -21.41 -25.55 12.18
C ALA A 248 -20.45 -26.53 12.88
N LEU A 249 -20.86 -27.12 14.02
CA LEU A 249 -20.06 -28.12 14.72
C LEU A 249 -19.88 -29.41 13.91
N LYS A 250 -20.90 -29.83 13.15
CA LYS A 250 -20.79 -30.97 12.22
C LYS A 250 -19.78 -30.69 11.11
N GLU A 251 -19.77 -29.48 10.55
CA GLU A 251 -18.81 -29.07 9.53
C GLU A 251 -17.38 -29.00 10.07
N ILE A 252 -17.19 -28.43 11.27
CA ILE A 252 -15.88 -28.41 11.96
C ILE A 252 -15.36 -29.84 12.16
N ASN A 253 -16.21 -30.77 12.59
CA ASN A 253 -15.82 -32.16 12.76
C ASN A 253 -15.43 -32.82 11.43
N ARG A 254 -16.16 -32.57 10.34
CA ARG A 254 -15.79 -33.04 9.00
C ARG A 254 -14.42 -32.52 8.56
N VAL A 255 -14.14 -31.24 8.78
CA VAL A 255 -12.83 -30.64 8.44
C VAL A 255 -11.72 -31.28 9.26
N ASN A 256 -11.95 -31.57 10.54
CA ASN A 256 -10.99 -32.28 11.40
C ASN A 256 -10.76 -33.73 10.94
N GLU A 257 -11.80 -34.45 10.53
CA GLU A 257 -11.69 -35.81 9.99
C GLU A 257 -10.89 -35.87 8.69
N ASP A 258 -11.04 -34.85 7.84
CA ASP A 258 -10.36 -34.74 6.55
C ASP A 258 -9.07 -33.89 6.60
N TYR A 259 -8.63 -33.47 7.80
CA TYR A 259 -7.49 -32.57 7.99
C TYR A 259 -6.21 -33.05 7.30
N ALA A 260 -5.91 -34.35 7.40
CA ALA A 260 -4.74 -34.95 6.77
C ALA A 260 -4.72 -34.77 5.24
N TYR A 261 -5.90 -34.69 4.62
CA TYR A 261 -6.03 -34.53 3.18
C TYR A 261 -5.87 -33.08 2.74
N TYR A 262 -6.43 -32.13 3.51
CA TYR A 262 -6.14 -30.71 3.30
C TYR A 262 -4.64 -30.44 3.34
N VAL A 263 -3.94 -31.02 4.33
CA VAL A 263 -2.48 -30.94 4.43
C VAL A 263 -1.79 -31.60 3.21
N GLY A 264 -2.29 -32.74 2.74
CA GLY A 264 -1.77 -33.43 1.55
C GLY A 264 -1.88 -32.60 0.27
N VAL A 265 -3.03 -32.00 0.01
CA VAL A 265 -3.28 -31.18 -1.18
C VAL A 265 -2.54 -29.83 -1.08
N LYS A 266 -2.52 -29.22 0.10
CA LYS A 266 -1.75 -27.98 0.38
C LYS A 266 -0.26 -28.17 0.06
N LYS A 267 0.33 -29.34 0.38
CA LYS A 267 1.73 -29.65 0.03
C LYS A 267 2.02 -29.53 -1.46
N ILE A 268 1.08 -29.86 -2.35
CA ILE A 268 1.27 -29.72 -3.80
C ILE A 268 1.46 -28.24 -4.18
N ALA A 269 0.68 -27.35 -3.58
CA ALA A 269 0.81 -25.91 -3.78
C ALA A 269 2.10 -25.36 -3.13
N ASP A 270 2.45 -25.84 -1.93
CA ASP A 270 3.69 -25.46 -1.24
C ASP A 270 4.94 -25.87 -2.02
N GLU A 271 4.93 -27.05 -2.63
CA GLU A 271 6.01 -27.52 -3.50
C GLU A 271 6.14 -26.64 -4.75
N ALA A 272 5.02 -26.23 -5.35
CA ALA A 272 5.04 -25.31 -6.50
C ALA A 272 5.64 -23.95 -6.12
N MET A 273 5.25 -23.39 -4.96
CA MET A 273 5.81 -22.15 -4.43
C MET A 273 7.33 -22.26 -4.18
N LYS A 274 7.77 -23.35 -3.55
CA LYS A 274 9.19 -23.62 -3.28
C LYS A 274 10.00 -23.75 -4.57
N ARG A 275 9.48 -24.43 -5.59
CA ARG A 275 10.15 -24.59 -6.90
C ARG A 275 10.33 -23.27 -7.63
N CYS A 276 9.39 -22.35 -7.49
CA CYS A 276 9.47 -21.02 -8.09
C CYS A 276 10.33 -20.05 -7.27
N ASN A 277 10.92 -20.48 -6.15
CA ASN A 277 11.62 -19.64 -5.18
C ASN A 277 10.79 -18.45 -4.66
N PHE A 278 9.47 -18.51 -4.79
CA PHE A 278 8.60 -17.49 -4.21
C PHE A 278 8.64 -17.58 -2.68
N GLY A 279 8.60 -16.41 -2.02
CA GLY A 279 8.73 -16.32 -0.56
C GLY A 279 10.16 -16.48 -0.04
N LYS A 280 11.17 -16.63 -0.91
CA LYS A 280 12.58 -16.57 -0.52
C LYS A 280 13.17 -15.24 -0.95
N VAL A 281 13.64 -14.49 0.03
CA VAL A 281 14.41 -13.26 -0.20
C VAL A 281 15.84 -13.53 0.26
N SER A 282 16.77 -13.57 -0.69
CA SER A 282 18.20 -13.69 -0.35
C SER A 282 18.69 -12.35 0.19
N LEU A 283 18.68 -12.21 1.51
CA LEU A 283 19.24 -11.03 2.18
C LEU A 283 20.69 -10.77 1.74
N PRO A 284 21.59 -11.78 1.63
CA PRO A 284 22.94 -11.53 1.14
C PRO A 284 22.98 -10.91 -0.26
N SER A 285 22.09 -11.30 -1.18
CA SER A 285 22.04 -10.72 -2.53
C SER A 285 21.48 -9.30 -2.56
N LEU A 286 20.63 -8.93 -1.60
CA LEU A 286 20.09 -7.58 -1.47
C LEU A 286 21.11 -6.61 -0.90
N TRP A 287 21.93 -7.08 0.04
CA TRP A 287 22.88 -6.25 0.77
C TRP A 287 24.32 -6.39 0.30
N SER A 288 24.62 -7.28 -0.66
CA SER A 288 25.98 -7.50 -1.16
C SER A 288 26.66 -6.25 -1.70
N SER A 289 25.88 -5.30 -2.24
CA SER A 289 26.39 -3.99 -2.70
C SER A 289 26.67 -3.00 -1.56
N HIS A 290 26.12 -3.23 -0.37
CA HIS A 290 26.35 -2.40 0.83
C HIS A 290 27.52 -2.90 1.68
N PHE A 291 27.93 -4.16 1.55
CA PHE A 291 28.98 -4.78 2.36
C PHE A 291 30.35 -4.92 1.66
N THR A 292 30.53 -4.42 0.44
CA THR A 292 31.80 -4.46 -0.31
C THR A 292 32.82 -3.38 0.05
N THR A 293 32.73 -2.77 1.22
CA THR A 293 33.80 -1.91 1.76
C THR A 293 34.04 -2.25 3.21
N PHE A 294 34.95 -3.18 3.47
CA PHE A 294 35.90 -3.20 4.59
C PHE A 294 37.08 -4.09 4.22
#